data_AF-A0A1T2L700-F1
#
_entry.id   AF-A0A1T2L700-F1
#
_cell.length_a   1.000
_cell.length_b   1.000
_cell.length_c   1.000
_cell.angle_alpha   90.00
_cell.angle_beta   90.00
_cell.angle_gamma   90.00
#
_symmetry.space_group_name_H-M   'P 1'
#
loop_
_entity.id
_entity.type
_entity.pdbx_description
1 polymer ?
#
loop_
_entity_poly.entity_id
_entity_poly.type
_entity_poly.pdbx_seq_one_letter_code
_entity_poly.pdbx_strand_id
1 'polypeptide(L)'
;MHITDLLDQSRVNCDAEAGSKKRALELLSELIAKDSPSLDPNRVFDQLIERERLGSTGLGHGVAIPHCRIEGGEETLGALIKLHRPIDFDANDGAPVDLLFALVVPAESTDEHLQILSRLAMLFSNESLRVQLREAVSCEGLFKLISHWEESRQSA
;
A
#
# COMPACT_ATOMS: atom_id res chain seq x y z
N MET A 1 11.54 -8.06 -9.22
CA MET A 1 10.11 -7.73 -9.14
C MET A 1 9.95 -6.22 -9.08
N HIS A 2 9.08 -5.71 -9.95
CA HIS A 2 8.67 -4.32 -10.06
C HIS A 2 7.43 -4.07 -9.21
N ILE A 3 7.19 -2.83 -8.81
CA ILE A 3 5.96 -2.44 -8.09
C ILE A 3 4.74 -2.67 -9.00
N THR A 4 4.89 -2.49 -10.31
CA THR A 4 3.87 -2.81 -11.30
C THR A 4 3.56 -4.31 -11.42
N ASP A 5 4.47 -5.20 -10.99
CA ASP A 5 4.18 -6.63 -10.91
C ASP A 5 3.26 -6.96 -9.72
N LEU A 6 3.18 -6.06 -8.73
CA LEU A 6 2.46 -6.25 -7.47
C LEU A 6 1.08 -5.61 -7.49
N LEU A 7 0.94 -4.50 -8.21
CA LEU A 7 -0.25 -3.66 -8.22
C LEU A 7 -0.99 -3.81 -9.56
N ASP A 8 -2.28 -4.08 -9.48
CA ASP A 8 -3.19 -3.97 -10.62
C ASP A 8 -4.08 -2.74 -10.44
N GLN A 9 -4.52 -2.13 -11.55
CA GLN A 9 -5.46 -1.00 -11.53
C GLN A 9 -6.75 -1.32 -10.76
N SER A 10 -7.20 -2.58 -10.75
CA SER A 10 -8.38 -3.06 -10.01
C SER A 10 -8.25 -2.94 -8.49
N ARG A 11 -7.01 -2.87 -7.98
CA ARG A 11 -6.62 -2.76 -6.56
C ARG A 11 -6.18 -1.34 -6.16
N VAL A 12 -6.53 -0.36 -6.98
CA VAL A 12 -6.29 1.07 -6.73
C VAL A 12 -7.60 1.78 -6.41
N ASN A 13 -7.62 2.55 -5.33
CA ASN A 13 -8.75 3.42 -4.98
C ASN A 13 -8.30 4.87 -4.75
N CYS A 14 -8.71 5.78 -5.63
CA CYS A 14 -8.25 7.17 -5.63
C CYS A 14 -9.06 8.10 -4.71
N ASP A 15 -10.23 7.67 -4.22
CA ASP A 15 -11.05 8.53 -3.34
C ASP A 15 -11.70 7.65 -2.26
N ALA A 16 -10.84 6.96 -1.50
CA ALA A 16 -11.27 6.02 -0.50
C ALA A 16 -11.81 6.74 0.75
N GLU A 17 -13.01 6.36 1.18
CA GLU A 17 -13.58 6.86 2.43
C GLU A 17 -13.21 5.93 3.60
N ALA A 18 -12.27 6.36 4.43
CA ALA A 18 -11.96 5.71 5.71
C ALA A 18 -11.92 6.76 6.82
N GLY A 19 -12.72 6.56 7.87
CA GLY A 19 -12.74 7.44 9.04
C GLY A 19 -11.72 7.06 10.13
N SER A 20 -10.97 5.97 9.95
CA SER A 20 -10.01 5.46 10.94
C SER A 20 -8.96 4.57 10.32
N LYS A 21 -7.83 4.38 11.03
CA LYS A 21 -6.79 3.39 10.70
C LYS A 21 -7.38 2.00 10.45
N LYS A 22 -8.26 1.54 11.34
CA LYS A 22 -8.91 0.23 11.21
C LYS A 22 -9.66 0.11 9.88
N ARG A 23 -10.50 1.10 9.55
CA ARG A 23 -11.28 1.05 8.32
C ARG A 23 -10.41 1.12 7.05
N ALA A 24 -9.31 1.88 7.09
CA ALA A 24 -8.37 1.92 5.96
C ALA A 24 -7.70 0.55 5.72
N LEU A 25 -7.32 -0.16 6.80
CA LEU A 25 -6.77 -1.51 6.70
C LEU A 25 -7.80 -2.53 6.21
N GLU A 26 -9.07 -2.43 6.62
CA GLU A 26 -10.16 -3.25 6.08
C GLU A 26 -10.31 -3.05 4.56
N LEU A 27 -10.36 -1.79 4.09
CA LEU A 27 -10.46 -1.48 2.66
C LEU A 27 -9.28 -2.03 1.86
N LEU A 28 -8.05 -1.90 2.38
CA LEU A 28 -6.86 -2.47 1.73
C LEU A 28 -6.96 -3.99 1.62
N SER A 29 -7.49 -4.65 2.65
CA SER A 29 -7.65 -6.10 2.69
C SER A 29 -8.70 -6.59 1.68
N GLU A 30 -9.83 -5.87 1.59
CA GLU A 30 -10.86 -6.09 0.58
C GLU A 30 -10.30 -5.94 -0.85
N LEU A 31 -9.48 -4.91 -1.10
CA LEU A 31 -8.85 -4.68 -2.40
C LEU A 31 -7.83 -5.77 -2.77
N ILE A 32 -7.00 -6.21 -1.83
CA ILE A 32 -6.00 -7.27 -2.08
C ILE A 32 -6.68 -8.59 -2.44
N ALA A 33 -7.74 -8.97 -1.73
CA ALA A 33 -8.43 -10.23 -1.95
C ALA A 33 -9.33 -10.24 -3.19
N LYS A 34 -9.66 -9.07 -3.75
CA LYS A 34 -10.66 -8.88 -4.81
C LYS A 34 -10.49 -9.83 -6.01
N ASP A 35 -9.26 -10.03 -6.47
CA ASP A 35 -8.93 -10.85 -7.63
C ASP A 35 -8.05 -12.06 -7.25
N SER A 36 -7.97 -12.41 -5.96
CA SER A 36 -7.17 -13.52 -5.46
C SER A 36 -8.07 -14.49 -4.66
N PRO A 37 -8.68 -15.49 -5.32
CA PRO A 37 -9.64 -16.40 -4.68
C PRO A 37 -9.08 -17.21 -3.51
N SER A 38 -7.76 -17.35 -3.43
CA SER A 38 -7.06 -18.02 -2.33
C SER A 38 -6.93 -17.17 -1.07
N LEU A 39 -7.21 -15.87 -1.15
CA LEU A 39 -7.10 -14.94 -0.03
C LEU A 39 -8.47 -14.59 0.57
N ASP A 40 -8.59 -14.79 1.88
CA ASP A 40 -9.71 -14.27 2.67
C ASP A 40 -9.39 -12.84 3.12
N PRO A 41 -10.19 -11.83 2.77
CA PRO A 41 -9.95 -10.45 3.18
C PRO A 41 -9.93 -10.28 4.71
N ASN A 42 -10.68 -11.08 5.47
CA ASN A 42 -10.63 -11.01 6.94
C ASN A 42 -9.27 -11.47 7.47
N ARG A 43 -8.72 -12.55 6.91
CA ARG A 43 -7.38 -13.03 7.27
C ARG A 43 -6.31 -12.01 6.89
N VAL A 44 -6.41 -11.38 5.72
CA VAL A 44 -5.48 -10.29 5.34
C VAL A 44 -5.56 -9.14 6.35
N PHE A 45 -6.77 -8.72 6.70
CA PHE A 45 -6.99 -7.65 7.66
C PHE A 45 -6.41 -7.96 9.04
N ASP A 46 -6.67 -9.15 9.56
CA ASP A 46 -6.15 -9.58 10.86
C ASP A 46 -4.61 -9.55 10.88
N GLN A 47 -3.97 -10.07 9.83
CA GLN A 47 -2.51 -10.06 9.72
C GLN A 47 -1.92 -8.65 9.59
N LEU A 48 -2.59 -7.74 8.87
CA LEU A 48 -2.19 -6.33 8.78
C LEU A 48 -2.31 -5.63 10.14
N ILE A 49 -3.40 -5.85 10.86
CA ILE A 49 -3.61 -5.29 12.21
C ILE A 49 -2.59 -5.83 13.20
N GLU A 50 -2.31 -7.13 13.17
CA GLU A 50 -1.30 -7.74 14.03
C GLU A 50 0.08 -7.12 13.79
N ARG A 51 0.46 -6.93 12.52
CA ARG A 51 1.71 -6.25 12.20
C ARG A 51 1.72 -4.80 12.67
N GLU A 52 0.64 -4.07 12.43
CA GLU A 52 0.50 -2.65 12.80
C GLU A 52 0.58 -2.44 14.33
N ARG A 53 0.12 -3.41 15.13
CA ARG A 53 0.24 -3.39 16.60
C ARG A 53 1.68 -3.48 17.12
N LEU A 54 2.60 -4.02 16.33
CA LEU A 54 4.02 -4.06 16.69
C LEU A 54 4.69 -2.68 16.58
N GLY A 55 4.04 -1.75 15.88
CA GLY A 55 4.50 -0.39 15.64
C GLY A 55 3.97 0.11 14.31
N SER A 56 3.64 1.40 14.27
CA SER A 56 3.05 2.05 13.10
C SER A 56 3.85 1.77 11.83
N THR A 57 3.13 1.50 10.74
CA THR A 57 3.72 1.41 9.39
C THR A 57 3.67 2.74 8.63
N GLY A 58 3.37 3.83 9.33
CA GLY A 58 3.49 5.19 8.82
C GLY A 58 4.95 5.59 8.55
N LEU A 59 5.25 5.99 7.32
CA LEU A 59 6.57 6.50 6.91
C LEU A 59 6.76 7.99 7.21
N GLY A 60 5.68 8.67 7.62
CA GLY A 60 5.59 10.12 7.68
C GLY A 60 5.22 10.73 6.34
N HIS A 61 5.16 12.07 6.30
CA HIS A 61 4.73 12.84 5.13
C HIS A 61 3.36 12.43 4.57
N GLY A 62 2.47 11.96 5.45
CA GLY A 62 1.14 11.48 5.11
C GLY A 62 1.10 10.14 4.37
N VAL A 63 2.14 9.31 4.47
CA VAL A 63 2.22 7.99 3.83
C VAL A 63 2.30 6.88 4.86
N ALA A 64 1.61 5.76 4.59
CA ALA A 64 1.82 4.49 5.28
C ALA A 64 2.05 3.33 4.29
N ILE A 65 2.80 2.32 4.73
CA ILE A 65 3.01 1.07 3.99
C ILE A 65 2.60 -0.16 4.81
N PRO A 66 1.30 -0.36 5.11
CA PRO A 66 0.85 -1.54 5.84
C PRO A 66 1.31 -2.82 5.13
N HIS A 67 1.83 -3.78 5.88
CA HIS A 67 2.33 -5.00 5.25
C HIS A 67 2.16 -6.20 6.17
N CYS A 68 2.02 -7.38 5.60
CA CYS A 68 2.00 -8.61 6.39
C CYS A 68 2.41 -9.83 5.57
N ARG A 69 2.68 -10.91 6.30
CA ARG A 69 2.83 -12.26 5.74
C ARG A 69 1.51 -12.99 5.85
N ILE A 70 1.15 -13.76 4.83
CA ILE A 70 -0.07 -14.58 4.84
C ILE A 70 0.21 -16.03 4.48
N GLU A 71 -0.34 -16.95 5.27
CA GLU A 71 -0.31 -18.39 4.98
C GLU A 71 -1.34 -18.73 3.90
N GLY A 72 -0.93 -19.54 2.92
CA GLY A 72 -1.77 -19.91 1.78
C GLY A 72 -1.84 -18.84 0.69
N GLY A 73 -1.09 -17.74 0.83
CA GLY A 73 -0.86 -16.81 -0.28
C GLY A 73 0.12 -17.40 -1.28
N GLU A 74 -0.24 -17.34 -2.57
CA GLU A 74 0.59 -17.86 -3.66
C GLU A 74 1.52 -16.78 -4.25
N GLU A 75 1.07 -15.53 -4.21
CA GLU A 75 1.73 -14.40 -4.87
C GLU A 75 1.93 -13.24 -3.89
N THR A 76 2.89 -12.37 -4.22
CA THR A 76 3.04 -11.09 -3.53
C THR A 76 2.11 -10.08 -4.17
N LEU A 77 1.25 -9.44 -3.38
CA LEU A 77 0.21 -8.55 -3.87
C LEU A 77 0.29 -7.17 -3.21
N GLY A 78 0.02 -6.14 -4.00
CA GLY A 78 -0.10 -4.75 -3.57
C GLY A 78 -1.51 -4.19 -3.78
N ALA A 79 -1.90 -3.26 -2.92
CA ALA A 79 -3.06 -2.38 -3.12
C ALA A 79 -2.70 -0.95 -2.73
N LEU A 80 -3.25 0.02 -3.45
CA LEU A 80 -2.97 1.43 -3.23
C LEU A 80 -4.27 2.19 -3.01
N ILE A 81 -4.34 2.95 -1.92
CA ILE A 81 -5.45 3.87 -1.69
C ILE A 81 -4.95 5.29 -1.47
N LYS A 82 -5.67 6.25 -2.03
CA LYS A 82 -5.65 7.65 -1.62
C LYS A 82 -6.96 7.93 -0.90
N LEU A 83 -6.87 8.37 0.35
CA LEU A 83 -8.03 8.70 1.16
C LEU A 83 -8.60 10.06 0.80
N HIS A 84 -9.93 10.16 0.83
CA HIS A 84 -10.63 11.44 0.68
C HIS A 84 -10.25 12.43 1.79
N ARG A 85 -10.08 11.91 3.02
CA ARG A 85 -9.65 12.68 4.19
C ARG A 85 -8.50 11.95 4.88
N PRO A 86 -7.43 12.65 5.27
CA PRO A 86 -6.34 12.04 5.99
C PRO A 86 -6.82 11.57 7.37
N ILE A 87 -6.26 10.46 7.84
CA ILE A 87 -6.61 9.83 9.13
C ILE A 87 -5.42 9.84 10.07
N ASP A 88 -5.69 9.84 11.37
CA ASP A 88 -4.65 9.51 12.34
C ASP A 88 -4.20 8.05 12.12
N PHE A 89 -2.90 7.89 11.88
CA PHE A 89 -2.26 6.61 11.64
C PHE A 89 -1.10 6.36 12.62
N ASP A 90 -1.00 7.11 13.71
CA ASP A 90 0.12 7.03 14.66
C ASP A 90 1.49 7.09 13.96
N ALA A 91 1.62 7.88 12.87
CA ALA A 91 2.87 8.00 12.13
C ALA A 91 3.95 8.64 13.00
N ASN A 92 5.22 8.27 12.78
CA ASN A 92 6.33 8.70 13.65
C ASN A 92 6.53 10.23 13.67
N ASP A 93 6.14 10.94 12.61
CA ASP A 93 6.20 12.40 12.52
C ASP A 93 4.93 13.10 13.05
N GLY A 94 3.93 12.32 13.49
CA GLY A 94 2.63 12.81 13.95
C GLY A 94 1.72 13.32 12.83
N ALA A 95 2.12 13.21 11.56
CA ALA A 95 1.29 13.66 10.45
C ALA A 95 0.17 12.64 10.16
N PRO A 96 -1.05 13.10 9.86
CA PRO A 96 -2.12 12.20 9.44
C PRO A 96 -1.83 11.65 8.03
N VAL A 97 -2.29 10.44 7.75
CA VAL A 97 -1.99 9.70 6.51
C VAL A 97 -3.15 9.76 5.54
N ASP A 98 -2.85 10.04 4.27
CA ASP A 98 -3.81 10.01 3.15
C ASP A 98 -3.40 9.06 2.02
N LEU A 99 -2.12 8.68 1.93
CA LEU A 99 -1.63 7.72 0.95
C LEU A 99 -1.24 6.42 1.65
N LEU A 100 -1.84 5.30 1.25
CA LEU A 100 -1.51 3.99 1.81
C LEU A 100 -1.24 2.97 0.71
N PHE A 101 -0.12 2.28 0.80
CA PHE A 101 0.18 1.13 -0.06
C PHE A 101 0.31 -0.11 0.81
N ALA A 102 -0.64 -1.04 0.70
CA ALA A 102 -0.54 -2.32 1.39
C ALA A 102 0.30 -3.33 0.59
N LEU A 103 1.08 -4.14 1.30
CA LEU A 103 1.85 -5.24 0.72
C LEU A 103 1.58 -6.55 1.48
N VAL A 104 1.07 -7.55 0.78
CA VAL A 104 0.88 -8.91 1.32
C VAL A 104 1.83 -9.84 0.61
N VAL A 105 2.62 -10.59 1.39
CA VAL A 105 3.57 -11.57 0.86
C VAL A 105 3.27 -12.98 1.39
N PRO A 106 3.59 -14.05 0.64
CA PRO A 106 3.50 -15.42 1.14
C PRO A 106 4.34 -15.61 2.42
N ALA A 107 3.85 -16.42 3.36
CA ALA A 107 4.56 -16.71 4.62
C ALA A 107 5.99 -17.23 4.39
N GLU A 108 6.16 -18.10 3.40
CA GLU A 108 7.44 -18.71 3.00
C GLU A 108 8.35 -17.79 2.17
N SER A 109 7.91 -16.56 1.86
CA SER A 109 8.71 -15.63 1.06
C SER A 109 10.00 -15.22 1.81
N THR A 110 11.13 -15.24 1.10
CA THR A 110 12.46 -14.91 1.63
C THR A 110 12.63 -13.40 1.87
N ASP A 111 13.87 -12.89 1.95
CA ASP A 111 14.21 -11.46 2.10
C ASP A 111 13.69 -10.56 0.96
N GLU A 112 13.08 -11.12 -0.08
CA GLU A 112 12.48 -10.38 -1.19
C GLU A 112 11.49 -9.30 -0.71
N HIS A 113 10.68 -9.59 0.31
CA HIS A 113 9.76 -8.62 0.90
C HIS A 113 10.46 -7.36 1.44
N LEU A 114 11.65 -7.47 2.04
CA LEU A 114 12.41 -6.31 2.53
C LEU A 114 12.90 -5.43 1.37
N GLN A 115 13.25 -6.06 0.23
CA GLN A 115 13.64 -5.32 -0.97
C GLN A 115 12.46 -4.55 -1.55
N ILE A 116 11.26 -5.13 -1.56
CA ILE A 116 10.03 -4.44 -2.01
C ILE A 116 9.70 -3.28 -1.08
N LEU A 117 9.73 -3.50 0.24
CA LEU A 117 9.46 -2.46 1.23
C LEU A 117 10.45 -1.29 1.10
N SER A 118 11.73 -1.57 0.88
CA SER A 118 12.74 -0.55 0.62
C SER A 118 12.43 0.25 -0.66
N ARG A 119 12.02 -0.43 -1.74
CA ARG A 119 11.60 0.24 -2.99
C ARG A 119 10.37 1.13 -2.79
N LEU A 120 9.35 0.64 -2.08
CA LEU A 120 8.16 1.43 -1.76
C LEU A 120 8.54 2.65 -0.92
N ALA A 121 9.39 2.49 0.10
CA ALA A 121 9.86 3.62 0.91
C ALA A 121 10.64 4.65 0.06
N MET A 122 11.48 4.21 -0.88
CA MET A 122 12.18 5.11 -1.82
C MET A 122 11.23 5.80 -2.81
N LEU A 123 10.19 5.11 -3.25
CA LEU A 123 9.14 5.70 -4.10
C LEU A 123 8.44 6.83 -3.35
N PHE A 124 7.98 6.53 -2.13
CA PHE A 124 7.26 7.49 -1.32
C PHE A 124 8.14 8.56 -0.69
N SER A 125 9.47 8.43 -0.69
CA SER A 125 10.37 9.51 -0.25
C SER A 125 10.44 10.67 -1.25
N ASN A 126 10.06 10.45 -2.52
CA ASN A 126 10.03 11.49 -3.53
C ASN A 126 8.84 12.46 -3.31
N GLU A 127 9.14 13.71 -2.96
CA GLU A 127 8.13 14.73 -2.69
C GLU A 127 7.26 15.06 -3.90
N SER A 128 7.87 15.24 -5.08
CA SER A 128 7.15 15.55 -6.32
C SER A 128 6.13 14.46 -6.66
N LEU A 129 6.50 13.19 -6.51
CA LEU A 129 5.58 12.07 -6.70
C LEU A 129 4.45 12.10 -5.67
N ARG A 130 4.73 12.31 -4.38
CA ARG A 130 3.67 12.41 -3.36
C ARG A 130 2.65 13.50 -3.68
N VAL A 131 3.11 14.65 -4.19
CA VAL A 131 2.21 15.75 -4.63
C VAL A 131 1.35 15.29 -5.80
N GLN A 132 1.95 14.71 -6.84
CA GLN A 132 1.21 14.23 -8.01
C GLN A 132 0.19 13.15 -7.65
N LEU A 133 0.55 12.22 -6.75
CA LEU A 133 -0.38 11.19 -6.27
C LEU A 133 -1.60 11.82 -5.57
N ARG A 134 -1.40 12.88 -4.77
CA ARG A 134 -2.51 13.59 -4.11
C ARG A 134 -3.42 14.33 -5.08
N GLU A 135 -2.84 14.90 -6.13
CA GLU A 135 -3.56 15.62 -7.19
C GLU A 135 -4.31 14.70 -8.16
N ALA A 136 -3.94 13.41 -8.24
CA ALA A 136 -4.62 12.46 -9.11
C ALA A 136 -6.11 12.37 -8.78
N VAL A 137 -6.99 12.42 -9.78
CA VAL A 137 -8.46 12.41 -9.58
C VAL A 137 -9.13 11.11 -10.02
N SER A 138 -8.34 10.09 -10.38
CA SER A 138 -8.85 8.78 -10.81
C SER A 138 -7.92 7.65 -10.41
N CYS A 139 -8.46 6.43 -10.26
CA CYS A 139 -7.67 5.23 -9.97
C CYS A 139 -6.66 4.94 -11.09
N GLU A 140 -7.06 5.16 -12.35
CA GLU A 140 -6.17 5.03 -13.50
C GLU A 140 -5.00 6.02 -13.44
N GLY A 141 -5.28 7.28 -13.08
CA GLY A 141 -4.23 8.30 -12.93
C GLY A 141 -3.26 7.95 -11.81
N LEU A 142 -3.78 7.47 -10.68
CA LEU A 142 -2.96 7.07 -9.53
C LEU A 142 -2.08 5.85 -9.87
N PHE A 143 -2.64 4.84 -10.54
CA PHE A 143 -1.91 3.69 -11.05
C PHE A 143 -0.79 4.11 -12.01
N LYS A 144 -1.13 4.93 -13.03
CA LYS A 144 -0.16 5.41 -14.03
C LYS A 144 1.00 6.16 -13.39
N LEU A 145 0.76 7.01 -12.40
CA LEU A 145 1.84 7.76 -11.73
C LEU A 145 2.88 6.84 -11.09
N ILE A 146 2.44 5.76 -10.41
CA ILE A 146 3.36 4.77 -9.84
C ILE A 146 4.11 4.03 -10.94
N SER A 147 3.41 3.55 -11.98
CA SER A 147 4.03 2.80 -13.08
C SER A 147 5.10 3.62 -13.81
N HIS A 148 4.79 4.88 -14.17
CA HIS A 148 5.73 5.75 -14.88
C HIS A 148 6.95 6.12 -14.01
N TRP A 149 6.74 6.33 -12.70
CA TRP A 149 7.85 6.63 -11.81
C TRP A 149 8.86 5.47 -11.78
N GLU A 150 8.37 4.24 -11.72
CA GLU A 150 9.21 3.05 -11.71
C GLU A 150 9.97 2.85 -13.03
N GLU A 151 9.34 3.08 -14.18
CA GLU A 151 9.98 3.01 -15.51
C GLU A 151 11.09 4.06 -15.65
N SER A 152 10.86 5.29 -15.17
CA SER A 152 11.84 6.39 -15.26
C SER A 152 13.13 6.11 -14.49
N ARG A 153 13.05 5.29 -13.44
CA ARG A 153 14.16 4.89 -12.57
C ARG A 153 14.97 3.71 -13.11
N GLN A 154 14.43 2.96 -14.08
CA GLN A 154 15.15 1.88 -14.75
C GLN A 154 15.96 2.37 -15.95
N SER A 155 15.60 3.54 -16.48
CA SER A 155 16.27 4.17 -17.63
C SER A 155 17.40 5.13 -17.22
N ALA A 156 17.70 5.23 -15.92
CA ALA A 156 18.67 6.15 -15.32
C ALA A 156 19.79 5.35 -14.63
#